data_AF-A0A671UGZ9-F1
#
_entry.id   AF-A0A671UGZ9-F1
#
_cell.length_a   1.000
_cell.length_b   1.000
_cell.length_c   1.000
_cell.angle_alpha   90.00
_cell.angle_beta   90.00
_cell.angle_gamma   90.00
#
_symmetry.space_group_name_H-M   'P 1'
#
loop_
_entity.id
_entity.type
_entity.pdbx_description
1 polymer ?
#
loop_
_entity_poly.entity_id
_entity_poly.type
_entity_poly.pdbx_seq_one_letter_code
_entity_poly.pdbx_strand_id
1 'polypeptide(L)'
;MAPRWLSCSTAVFLLLVHVGPVVSQSCGAPGIPGIPGTHGLNGMDGAKGEKGDPGEDGQPIMGQKGEPGPLGPPGRPGMKGDVGLPGRPGERGRPGLKGRAFSPSNQQKSFFSYKRMISQTPEVDTAMVFNSPILPDLDERFQGETLTNGTFTCVVKGIYFFSYHVSARSRVCLRLMKGSEGHQMMCDTSEGFLVTSGSAVLNLEVGDTVSLEATRYNSIVTSQSSTSHIFTGFLIFPTA
;
A
#
# COMPACT_ATOMS: atom_id res chain seq x y z
N MET A 1 61.22 3.96 -5.66
CA MET A 1 60.13 4.95 -5.66
C MET A 1 59.23 4.65 -6.84
N ALA A 2 58.04 4.12 -6.57
CA ALA A 2 57.02 3.80 -7.58
C ALA A 2 56.42 5.11 -8.15
N PRO A 3 55.96 5.09 -9.41
CA PRO A 3 54.52 5.00 -9.60
C PRO A 3 54.16 4.10 -10.79
N ARG A 4 53.38 3.04 -10.52
CA ARG A 4 52.64 2.33 -11.56
C ARG A 4 51.16 2.58 -11.29
N TRP A 5 50.57 3.31 -12.23
CA TRP A 5 49.15 3.57 -12.33
C TRP A 5 48.43 2.23 -12.44
N LEU A 6 47.56 1.93 -11.47
CA LEU A 6 46.78 0.72 -11.47
C LEU A 6 45.70 0.82 -12.55
N SER A 7 45.78 -0.16 -13.44
CA SER A 7 44.94 -0.39 -14.60
C SER A 7 43.48 -0.60 -14.20
N CYS A 8 42.63 0.11 -14.93
CA CYS A 8 41.23 -0.17 -15.24
C CYS A 8 40.96 -1.68 -15.38
N SER A 9 40.50 -2.33 -14.30
CA SER A 9 39.88 -3.65 -14.32
C SER A 9 39.14 -3.87 -13.03
N THR A 10 37.83 -3.62 -13.07
CA THR A 10 36.71 -4.32 -12.42
C THR A 10 35.52 -3.37 -12.26
N ALA A 11 34.97 -2.90 -13.38
CA ALA A 11 33.74 -2.12 -13.39
C ALA A 11 32.82 -2.54 -14.55
N VAL A 12 32.75 -3.85 -14.83
CA VAL A 12 31.73 -4.44 -15.72
C VAL A 12 31.45 -5.86 -15.24
N PHE A 13 30.97 -6.03 -14.02
CA PHE A 13 30.20 -7.21 -13.61
C PHE A 13 29.33 -6.77 -12.43
N LEU A 14 28.02 -7.03 -12.53
CA LEU A 14 26.93 -6.64 -11.61
C LEU A 14 26.14 -5.36 -11.97
N LEU A 15 25.81 -5.19 -13.26
CA LEU A 15 24.57 -4.53 -13.67
C LEU A 15 23.55 -5.60 -14.04
N LEU A 16 22.92 -6.20 -13.03
CA LEU A 16 21.71 -6.99 -13.20
C LEU A 16 20.96 -7.03 -11.86
N VAL A 17 19.66 -6.72 -11.96
CA VAL A 17 18.61 -6.85 -10.93
C VAL A 17 18.78 -5.84 -9.77
N HIS A 18 17.93 -4.82 -9.62
CA HIS A 18 16.65 -4.90 -8.92
C HIS A 18 15.69 -3.79 -9.39
N VAL A 19 14.93 -4.06 -10.46
CA VAL A 19 13.65 -3.38 -10.68
C VAL A 19 12.61 -4.23 -9.96
N GLY A 20 12.31 -3.89 -8.70
CA GLY A 20 11.21 -4.51 -7.98
C GLY A 20 9.89 -4.13 -8.67
N PRO A 21 8.98 -5.06 -8.96
CA PRO A 21 7.69 -4.70 -9.52
C PRO A 21 6.91 -3.89 -8.49
N VAL A 22 6.37 -2.76 -8.94
CA VAL A 22 5.27 -2.06 -8.30
C VAL A 22 4.15 -3.08 -8.07
N VAL A 23 3.84 -3.36 -6.80
CA VAL A 23 2.64 -4.13 -6.45
C VAL A 23 1.45 -3.23 -6.73
N SER A 24 0.98 -3.26 -7.98
CA SER A 24 -0.41 -2.93 -8.27
C SER A 24 -1.27 -3.89 -7.46
N GLN A 25 -2.14 -3.34 -6.61
CA GLN A 25 -3.19 -4.08 -5.92
C GLN A 25 -4.13 -4.65 -6.98
N SER A 26 -3.78 -5.82 -7.50
CA SER A 26 -4.57 -6.60 -8.42
C SER A 26 -5.82 -7.08 -7.68
N CYS A 27 -6.99 -6.77 -8.24
CA CYS A 27 -8.22 -7.47 -7.93
C CYS A 27 -7.96 -8.99 -8.01
N GLY A 28 -8.39 -9.76 -7.01
CA GLY A 28 -8.10 -11.20 -6.93
C GLY A 28 -8.55 -11.92 -8.20
N ALA A 29 -7.70 -12.82 -8.71
CA ALA A 29 -8.03 -13.63 -9.88
C ALA A 29 -9.34 -14.42 -9.65
N PRO A 30 -10.22 -14.57 -10.66
CA PRO A 30 -11.39 -15.45 -10.56
C PRO A 30 -10.98 -16.87 -10.13
N GLY A 31 -11.82 -17.51 -9.32
CA GLY A 31 -11.59 -18.89 -8.90
C GLY A 31 -11.51 -19.86 -10.08
N ILE A 32 -10.72 -20.91 -9.94
CA ILE A 32 -10.55 -21.96 -10.96
C ILE A 32 -11.89 -22.68 -11.17
N PRO A 33 -12.31 -22.99 -12.42
CA PRO A 33 -13.52 -23.76 -12.69
C PRO A 33 -13.53 -25.12 -11.95
N GLY A 34 -14.72 -25.58 -11.57
CA GLY A 34 -14.90 -26.88 -10.92
C GLY A 34 -14.51 -28.05 -11.83
N ILE A 35 -14.08 -29.16 -11.22
CA ILE A 35 -13.70 -30.40 -11.91
C ILE A 35 -14.96 -31.00 -12.59
N PRO A 36 -14.86 -31.50 -13.86
CA PRO A 36 -15.97 -32.20 -14.51
C PRO A 36 -16.48 -33.40 -13.69
N GLY A 37 -17.78 -33.70 -13.80
CA GLY A 37 -18.38 -34.86 -13.14
C GLY A 37 -17.80 -36.19 -13.64
N THR A 38 -17.80 -37.21 -12.78
CA THR A 38 -17.35 -38.57 -13.13
C THR A 38 -18.31 -39.26 -14.10
N HIS A 39 -17.81 -40.21 -14.90
CA HIS A 39 -18.66 -41.05 -15.75
C HIS A 39 -19.71 -41.82 -14.92
N GLY A 40 -20.89 -42.04 -15.51
CA GLY A 40 -21.94 -42.86 -14.90
C GLY A 40 -21.52 -44.33 -14.74
N LEU A 41 -22.20 -45.04 -13.84
CA LEU A 41 -21.97 -46.48 -13.61
C LEU A 41 -22.33 -47.30 -14.85
N ASN A 42 -21.64 -48.43 -15.05
CA ASN A 42 -21.98 -49.39 -16.11
C ASN A 42 -23.41 -49.93 -15.91
N GLY A 43 -24.11 -50.20 -17.00
CA GLY A 43 -25.43 -50.86 -16.95
C GLY A 43 -25.36 -52.25 -16.33
N MET A 44 -26.46 -52.71 -15.72
CA MET A 44 -26.57 -54.04 -15.13
C MET A 44 -26.58 -55.12 -16.22
N ASP A 45 -26.03 -56.31 -15.92
CA ASP A 45 -26.06 -57.46 -16.84
C ASP A 45 -27.50 -57.86 -17.17
N GLY A 46 -27.75 -58.30 -18.41
CA GLY A 46 -29.05 -58.80 -18.83
C GLY A 46 -29.46 -60.06 -18.06
N ALA A 47 -30.78 -60.27 -17.89
CA ALA A 47 -31.29 -61.45 -17.20
C ALA A 47 -30.85 -62.75 -17.89
N LYS A 48 -30.49 -63.76 -17.08
CA LYS A 48 -30.17 -65.11 -17.57
C LYS A 48 -31.39 -65.71 -18.27
N GLY A 49 -31.21 -66.26 -19.46
CA GLY A 49 -32.29 -66.93 -20.20
C GLY A 49 -32.94 -68.05 -19.39
N GLU A 50 -34.22 -68.30 -19.63
CA GLU A 50 -35.01 -69.31 -18.92
C GLU A 50 -34.46 -70.73 -19.15
N LYS A 51 -34.57 -71.57 -18.12
CA LYS A 51 -34.14 -72.98 -18.17
C LYS A 51 -35.17 -73.75 -19.01
N GLY A 52 -34.70 -74.50 -20.02
CA GLY A 52 -35.58 -75.36 -20.81
C GLY A 52 -36.31 -76.40 -19.97
N ASP A 53 -37.53 -76.75 -20.39
CA ASP A 53 -38.42 -77.67 -19.68
C ASP A 53 -37.82 -79.08 -19.51
N PRO A 54 -38.13 -79.80 -18.41
CA PRO A 54 -37.76 -81.20 -18.25
C PRO A 54 -38.41 -82.08 -19.34
N GLY A 55 -37.65 -83.00 -19.94
CA GLY A 55 -38.21 -84.03 -20.82
C GLY A 55 -39.00 -85.08 -20.04
N GLU A 56 -40.04 -85.63 -20.66
CA GLU A 56 -40.92 -86.67 -20.10
C GLU A 56 -40.20 -88.00 -19.85
N ASP A 57 -40.58 -88.70 -18.77
CA ASP A 57 -40.06 -90.02 -18.41
C ASP A 57 -40.58 -91.11 -19.37
N GLY A 58 -39.68 -91.67 -20.18
CA GLY A 58 -39.87 -92.95 -20.88
C GLY A 58 -39.06 -94.07 -20.21
N GLN A 59 -39.71 -95.21 -19.99
CA GLN A 59 -39.22 -96.43 -19.32
C GLN A 59 -37.88 -96.99 -19.84
N PRO A 60 -37.16 -97.78 -19.00
CA PRO A 60 -35.71 -97.73 -18.91
C PRO A 60 -35.03 -98.57 -19.99
N ILE A 61 -33.90 -98.09 -20.50
CA ILE A 61 -32.61 -98.78 -20.63
C ILE A 61 -31.63 -97.79 -21.31
N MET A 62 -30.53 -97.57 -20.60
CA MET A 62 -29.34 -96.75 -20.88
C MET A 62 -28.88 -96.67 -22.36
N GLY A 63 -28.81 -95.44 -22.88
CA GLY A 63 -28.10 -95.05 -24.12
C GLY A 63 -27.42 -93.68 -23.94
N GLN A 64 -26.25 -93.48 -24.56
CA GLN A 64 -25.34 -92.33 -24.35
C GLN A 64 -26.05 -90.96 -24.52
N LYS A 65 -25.81 -90.04 -23.57
CA LYS A 65 -26.30 -88.66 -23.60
C LYS A 65 -25.72 -87.95 -24.83
N GLY A 66 -26.60 -87.43 -25.70
CA GLY A 66 -26.20 -86.62 -26.86
C GLY A 66 -25.42 -85.36 -26.46
N GLU A 67 -24.51 -84.92 -27.33
CA GLU A 67 -23.71 -83.73 -27.08
C GLU A 67 -24.60 -82.47 -26.94
N PRO A 68 -24.24 -81.50 -26.06
CA PRO A 68 -25.00 -80.27 -25.90
C PRO A 68 -25.08 -79.49 -27.23
N GLY A 69 -26.24 -78.88 -27.49
CA GLY A 69 -26.41 -77.98 -28.62
C GLY A 69 -25.46 -76.77 -28.57
N PRO A 70 -25.16 -76.13 -29.72
CA PRO A 70 -24.26 -74.98 -29.78
C PRO A 70 -24.81 -73.80 -28.97
N LEU A 71 -23.91 -73.04 -28.35
CA LEU A 71 -24.25 -71.86 -27.55
C LEU A 71 -24.95 -70.81 -28.44
N GLY A 72 -26.04 -70.22 -27.93
CA GLY A 72 -26.73 -69.13 -28.63
C GLY A 72 -25.85 -67.88 -28.81
N PRO A 73 -26.16 -67.01 -29.79
CA PRO A 73 -25.38 -65.80 -30.01
C PRO A 73 -25.45 -64.84 -28.80
N PRO A 74 -24.40 -64.04 -28.55
CA PRO A 74 -24.43 -63.04 -27.47
C PRO A 74 -25.58 -62.04 -27.63
N GLY A 75 -26.12 -61.57 -26.51
CA GLY A 75 -27.12 -60.51 -26.48
C GLY A 75 -26.60 -59.19 -27.09
N ARG A 76 -27.51 -58.33 -27.55
CA ARG A 76 -27.14 -56.99 -28.07
C ARG A 76 -26.57 -56.12 -26.92
N PRO A 77 -25.61 -55.21 -27.20
CA PRO A 77 -25.15 -54.25 -26.21
C PRO A 77 -26.31 -53.39 -25.67
N GLY A 78 -26.28 -53.08 -24.37
CA GLY A 78 -27.24 -52.18 -23.74
C GLY A 78 -27.17 -50.76 -24.30
N MET A 79 -28.26 -50.00 -24.16
CA MET A 79 -28.30 -48.60 -24.55
C MET A 79 -27.35 -47.75 -23.68
N LYS A 80 -26.72 -46.74 -24.27
CA LYS A 80 -25.87 -45.79 -23.53
C LYS A 80 -26.74 -45.00 -22.54
N GLY A 81 -26.29 -44.89 -21.29
CA GLY A 81 -26.98 -44.11 -20.26
C GLY A 81 -27.01 -42.61 -20.57
N ASP A 82 -27.97 -41.92 -19.96
CA ASP A 82 -28.17 -40.48 -20.14
C ASP A 82 -26.99 -39.63 -19.61
N VAL A 83 -26.87 -38.41 -20.13
CA VAL A 83 -25.87 -37.44 -19.68
C VAL A 83 -26.22 -36.97 -18.26
N GLY A 84 -25.24 -36.96 -17.35
CA GLY A 84 -25.42 -36.49 -15.98
C GLY A 84 -25.83 -35.01 -15.90
N LEU A 85 -26.55 -34.64 -14.84
CA LEU A 85 -26.99 -33.26 -14.60
C LEU A 85 -25.79 -32.31 -14.39
N PRO A 86 -25.90 -31.01 -14.76
CA PRO A 86 -24.89 -30.00 -14.44
C PRO A 86 -24.61 -29.91 -12.93
N GLY A 87 -23.35 -29.65 -12.57
CA GLY A 87 -22.95 -29.41 -11.18
C GLY A 87 -23.64 -28.17 -10.59
N ARG A 88 -23.75 -28.12 -9.25
CA ARG A 88 -24.32 -26.97 -8.55
C ARG A 88 -23.38 -25.76 -8.64
N PRO A 89 -23.90 -24.51 -8.59
CA PRO A 89 -23.07 -23.31 -8.47
C PRO A 89 -22.15 -23.38 -7.25
N GLY A 90 -20.93 -22.85 -7.40
CA GLY A 90 -19.97 -22.75 -6.29
C GLY A 90 -20.49 -21.83 -5.17
N GLU A 91 -19.97 -22.02 -3.95
CA GLU A 91 -20.32 -21.17 -2.82
C GLU A 91 -19.84 -19.72 -3.01
N ARG A 92 -20.59 -18.76 -2.46
CA ARG A 92 -20.19 -17.36 -2.44
C ARG A 92 -18.90 -17.20 -1.64
N GLY A 93 -17.94 -16.44 -2.17
CA GLY A 93 -16.72 -16.09 -1.45
C GLY A 93 -17.00 -15.43 -0.10
N ARG A 94 -16.10 -15.62 0.87
CA ARG A 94 -16.25 -15.01 2.20
C ARG A 94 -16.18 -13.48 2.10
N PRO A 95 -16.94 -12.74 2.93
CA PRO A 95 -16.77 -11.29 3.05
C PRO A 95 -15.32 -10.91 3.35
N GLY A 96 -14.86 -9.78 2.80
CA GLY A 96 -13.54 -9.23 3.12
C GLY A 96 -13.40 -8.90 4.61
N LEU A 97 -12.16 -8.84 5.10
CA LEU A 97 -11.87 -8.43 6.47
C LEU A 97 -12.41 -7.01 6.71
N LYS A 98 -13.06 -6.80 7.86
CA LYS A 98 -13.49 -5.47 8.29
C LYS A 98 -12.24 -4.60 8.46
N GLY A 99 -12.23 -3.41 7.87
CA GLY A 99 -11.16 -2.43 8.06
C GLY A 99 -10.93 -2.15 9.56
N ARG A 100 -9.67 -2.02 9.97
CA ARG A 100 -9.32 -1.71 11.36
C ARG A 100 -9.94 -0.35 11.74
N ALA A 101 -10.61 -0.28 12.88
CA ALA A 101 -11.11 0.99 13.39
C ALA A 101 -9.96 2.00 13.56
N PHE A 102 -10.17 3.24 13.15
CA PHE A 102 -9.30 4.36 13.49
C PHE A 102 -9.18 4.40 15.02
N SER A 103 -8.00 4.08 15.54
CA SER A 103 -7.69 4.14 16.97
C SER A 103 -6.80 5.37 17.18
N PRO A 104 -7.35 6.50 17.66
CA PRO A 104 -6.59 7.74 17.82
C PRO A 104 -5.45 7.65 18.83
N SER A 105 -5.39 6.57 19.63
CA SER A 105 -4.51 6.42 20.78
C SER A 105 -3.16 5.78 20.50
N ASN A 106 -2.90 5.26 19.29
CA ASN A 106 -1.66 4.52 19.00
C ASN A 106 -0.87 5.00 17.78
N GLN A 107 -1.22 6.17 17.23
CA GLN A 107 -0.37 6.84 16.26
C GLN A 107 0.46 7.89 17.00
N GLN A 108 1.77 7.70 17.00
CA GLN A 108 2.70 8.76 17.37
C GLN A 108 2.42 9.94 16.44
N LYS A 109 1.97 11.06 16.99
CA LYS A 109 1.63 12.28 16.25
C LYS A 109 2.54 13.38 16.77
N SER A 110 3.04 14.19 15.86
CA SER A 110 3.83 15.36 16.18
C SER A 110 3.59 16.36 15.06
N PHE A 111 3.10 17.54 15.38
CA PHE A 111 2.81 18.58 14.41
C PHE A 111 2.79 19.95 15.09
N PHE A 112 2.98 21.02 14.34
CA PHE A 112 2.71 22.38 14.77
C PHE A 112 2.24 23.21 13.58
N SER A 113 1.47 24.26 13.86
CA SER A 113 1.14 25.26 12.86
C SER A 113 0.94 26.60 13.55
N TYR A 114 1.86 27.52 13.29
CA TYR A 114 1.89 28.82 13.95
C TYR A 114 1.91 29.94 12.92
N LYS A 115 1.21 31.03 13.26
CA LYS A 115 1.26 32.30 12.57
C LYS A 115 2.14 33.29 13.33
N ARG A 116 2.79 34.18 12.59
CA ARG A 116 3.51 35.34 13.15
C ARG A 116 2.59 36.54 13.13
N MET A 117 2.32 37.13 14.30
CA MET A 117 1.51 38.35 14.48
C MET A 117 2.32 39.51 15.05
N ILE A 118 3.65 39.47 14.89
CA ILE A 118 4.59 40.46 15.42
C ILE A 118 4.88 41.52 14.37
N SER A 119 4.72 42.79 14.73
CA SER A 119 4.93 43.94 13.82
C SER A 119 6.41 44.31 13.59
N GLN A 120 7.32 43.67 14.31
CA GLN A 120 8.76 43.87 14.14
C GLN A 120 9.29 42.98 13.02
N THR A 121 10.17 43.52 12.19
CA THR A 121 10.89 42.74 11.17
C THR A 121 11.75 41.67 11.87
N PRO A 122 11.81 40.44 11.35
CA PRO A 122 12.70 39.41 11.89
C PRO A 122 14.16 39.84 11.83
N GLU A 123 14.91 39.50 12.87
CA GLU A 123 16.36 39.66 12.91
C GLU A 123 17.03 38.73 11.89
N VAL A 124 18.11 39.21 11.28
CA VAL A 124 18.79 38.54 10.17
C VAL A 124 19.60 37.35 10.68
N ASP A 125 19.52 36.23 9.96
CA ASP A 125 20.23 34.97 10.27
C ASP A 125 19.90 34.45 11.69
N THR A 126 18.65 34.68 12.10
CA THR A 126 18.06 34.16 13.35
C THR A 126 16.70 33.52 13.08
N ALA A 127 16.31 32.60 13.96
CA ALA A 127 15.02 31.93 13.88
C ALA A 127 13.86 32.96 13.95
N MET A 128 13.01 32.95 12.92
CA MET A 128 11.80 33.75 12.87
C MET A 128 10.80 33.24 13.92
N VAL A 129 10.40 34.12 14.83
CA VAL A 129 9.43 33.79 15.87
C VAL A 129 8.00 33.74 15.30
N PHE A 130 7.28 32.64 15.53
CA PHE A 130 5.86 32.52 15.24
C PHE A 130 5.11 32.36 16.58
N ASN A 131 4.39 33.41 16.99
CA ASN A 131 3.94 33.58 18.38
C ASN A 131 2.47 33.22 18.62
N SER A 132 1.75 32.75 17.60
CA SER A 132 0.34 32.42 17.77
C SER A 132 0.01 31.12 17.04
N PRO A 133 -0.56 30.11 17.73
CA PRO A 133 -1.04 28.90 17.07
C PRO A 133 -2.20 29.25 16.14
N ILE A 134 -2.33 28.55 15.01
CA ILE A 134 -3.45 28.78 14.09
C ILE A 134 -4.78 28.25 14.68
N LEU A 135 -4.70 27.20 15.49
CA LEU A 135 -5.86 26.53 16.10
C LEU A 135 -5.68 26.48 17.63
N PRO A 136 -5.89 27.60 18.35
CA PRO A 136 -5.67 27.68 19.80
C PRO A 136 -6.68 26.84 20.61
N ASP A 137 -7.91 26.69 20.12
CA ASP A 137 -9.02 26.07 20.86
C ASP A 137 -9.17 24.56 20.60
N LEU A 138 -8.08 23.88 20.20
CA LEU A 138 -8.10 22.43 20.05
C LEU A 138 -8.11 21.76 21.43
N ASP A 139 -8.94 20.72 21.56
CA ASP A 139 -8.90 19.77 22.70
C ASP A 139 -7.45 19.31 22.93
N GLU A 140 -7.03 19.19 24.19
CA GLU A 140 -5.65 18.87 24.58
C GLU A 140 -5.10 17.63 23.85
N ARG A 141 -5.95 16.63 23.58
CA ARG A 141 -5.58 15.42 22.83
C ARG A 141 -5.20 15.66 21.36
N PHE A 142 -5.51 16.84 20.84
CA PHE A 142 -5.18 17.32 19.50
C PHE A 142 -4.27 18.55 19.55
N GLN A 143 -3.70 18.91 20.70
CA GLN A 143 -2.67 19.94 20.73
C GLN A 143 -1.37 19.39 20.11
N GLY A 144 -0.76 20.23 19.28
CA GLY A 144 0.52 19.95 18.66
C GLY A 144 1.70 20.41 19.51
N GLU A 145 2.90 20.30 18.95
CA GLU A 145 4.14 20.81 19.53
C GLU A 145 4.14 22.35 19.54
N THR A 146 4.87 22.91 20.50
CA THR A 146 5.09 24.36 20.59
C THR A 146 6.42 24.75 19.95
N LEU A 147 6.48 25.96 19.38
CA LEU A 147 7.72 26.53 18.87
C LEU A 147 8.40 27.36 19.97
N THR A 148 9.58 26.93 20.41
CA THR A 148 10.36 27.69 21.38
C THR A 148 11.22 28.70 20.62
N ASN A 149 10.92 29.99 20.78
CA ASN A 149 11.58 31.08 20.04
C ASN A 149 11.63 30.84 18.52
N GLY A 150 10.52 30.34 17.94
CA GLY A 150 10.43 30.05 16.50
C GLY A 150 11.08 28.73 16.06
N THR A 151 11.58 27.94 17.00
CA THR A 151 12.28 26.68 16.72
C THR A 151 11.42 25.48 17.14
N PHE A 152 11.25 24.54 16.22
CA PHE A 152 10.68 23.23 16.48
C PHE A 152 11.77 22.29 16.99
N THR A 153 11.47 21.47 17.99
CA THR A 153 12.35 20.41 18.48
C THR A 153 11.68 19.06 18.28
N CYS A 154 12.36 18.15 17.60
CA CYS A 154 11.86 16.83 17.30
C CYS A 154 11.76 15.99 18.57
N VAL A 155 10.55 15.53 18.90
CA VAL A 155 10.27 14.62 20.03
C VAL A 155 10.03 13.17 19.59
N VAL A 156 9.71 12.97 18.32
CA VAL A 156 9.42 11.65 17.74
C VAL A 156 10.32 11.47 16.53
N LYS A 157 11.26 10.53 16.60
CA LYS A 157 12.11 10.20 15.45
C LYS A 157 11.26 9.83 14.24
N GLY A 158 11.56 10.41 13.09
CA GLY A 158 10.81 10.11 11.87
C GLY A 158 11.03 11.07 10.71
N ILE A 159 10.20 10.89 9.69
CA ILE A 159 10.20 11.75 8.51
C ILE A 159 9.11 12.81 8.66
N TYR A 160 9.51 14.07 8.55
CA TYR A 160 8.66 15.23 8.74
C TYR A 160 8.53 16.02 7.44
N PHE A 161 7.35 16.60 7.23
CA PHE A 161 7.13 17.62 6.22
C PHE A 161 7.06 18.99 6.89
N PHE A 162 7.77 19.98 6.32
CA PHE A 162 7.73 21.37 6.75
C PHE A 162 7.29 22.24 5.58
N SER A 163 6.46 23.25 5.86
CA SER A 163 6.06 24.27 4.89
C SER A 163 5.91 25.62 5.55
N TYR A 164 6.28 26.67 4.82
CA TYR A 164 6.07 28.05 5.23
C TYR A 164 5.48 28.89 4.10
N HIS A 165 4.77 29.93 4.50
CA HIS A 165 4.22 30.95 3.61
C HIS A 165 4.45 32.31 4.26
N VAL A 166 5.18 33.21 3.61
CA VAL A 166 5.56 34.51 4.18
C VAL A 166 5.28 35.60 3.17
N SER A 167 4.39 36.53 3.53
CA SER A 167 4.14 37.73 2.73
C SER A 167 5.32 38.71 2.82
N ALA A 168 5.76 39.22 1.69
CA ALA A 168 6.85 40.19 1.58
C ALA A 168 6.57 41.24 0.52
N ARG A 169 7.38 42.30 0.51
CA ARG A 169 7.47 43.30 -0.54
C ARG A 169 8.82 43.20 -1.23
N SER A 170 8.89 43.53 -2.51
CA SER A 170 10.16 43.63 -3.24
C SER A 170 10.98 42.34 -3.29
N ARG A 171 11.83 42.04 -2.30
CA ARG A 171 12.72 40.87 -2.28
C ARG A 171 12.76 40.24 -0.91
N VAL A 172 12.62 38.92 -0.87
CA VAL A 172 12.73 38.12 0.35
C VAL A 172 13.50 36.84 0.07
N CYS A 173 14.39 36.48 0.99
CA CYS A 173 15.08 35.19 0.97
C CYS A 173 14.99 34.58 2.36
N LEU A 174 14.45 33.37 2.42
CA LEU A 174 14.24 32.60 3.65
C LEU A 174 15.02 31.30 3.59
N ARG A 175 15.58 30.90 4.72
CA ARG A 175 16.36 29.68 4.87
C ARG A 175 15.69 28.74 5.87
N LEU A 176 15.39 27.52 5.44
CA LEU A 176 14.96 26.45 6.34
C LEU A 176 16.19 25.77 6.94
N MET A 177 16.27 25.76 8.26
CA MET A 177 17.41 25.25 9.01
C MET A 177 17.08 23.91 9.65
N LYS A 178 18.07 23.00 9.67
CA LYS A 178 18.11 21.82 10.54
C LYS A 178 19.32 21.97 11.47
N GLY A 179 19.10 22.23 12.76
CA GLY A 179 20.18 22.62 13.66
C GLY A 179 20.84 23.92 13.18
N SER A 180 22.13 23.85 12.86
CA SER A 180 22.91 24.96 12.27
C SER A 180 23.08 24.83 10.74
N GLU A 181 22.59 23.75 10.14
CA GLU A 181 22.73 23.50 8.71
C GLU A 181 21.55 24.11 7.93
N GLY A 182 21.86 24.94 6.94
CA GLY A 182 20.86 25.46 6.01
C GLY A 182 20.48 24.40 4.99
N HIS A 183 19.31 23.78 5.14
CA HIS A 183 18.86 22.70 4.27
C HIS A 183 18.32 23.22 2.93
N GLN A 184 17.60 24.34 2.96
CA GLN A 184 17.05 24.96 1.75
C GLN A 184 16.99 26.48 1.91
N MET A 185 17.22 27.19 0.81
CA MET A 185 16.96 28.64 0.73
C MET A 185 16.01 28.91 -0.43
N MET A 186 14.94 29.66 -0.17
CA MET A 186 14.03 30.16 -1.21
C MET A 186 14.13 31.67 -1.27
N CYS A 187 14.22 32.21 -2.50
CA CYS A 187 14.35 33.63 -2.75
C CYS A 187 13.34 34.06 -3.82
N ASP A 188 12.47 34.99 -3.48
CA ASP A 188 11.50 35.58 -4.41
C ASP A 188 11.70 37.08 -4.52
N THR A 189 11.47 37.61 -5.72
CA THR A 189 11.53 39.05 -6.01
C THR A 189 10.34 39.47 -6.88
N SER A 190 9.69 40.59 -6.56
CA SER A 190 8.62 41.19 -7.35
C SER A 190 8.61 42.71 -7.20
N GLU A 191 7.96 43.44 -8.11
CA GLU A 191 7.75 44.89 -7.98
C GLU A 191 6.49 45.23 -7.18
N GLY A 192 6.27 44.55 -6.06
CA GLY A 192 5.06 44.74 -5.26
C GLY A 192 5.00 43.80 -4.06
N PHE A 193 3.78 43.36 -3.73
CA PHE A 193 3.57 42.31 -2.73
C PHE A 193 3.74 40.94 -3.36
N LEU A 194 4.30 40.01 -2.60
CA LEU A 194 4.41 38.60 -2.96
C LEU A 194 4.20 37.74 -1.72
N VAL A 195 3.96 36.45 -1.92
CA VAL A 195 4.03 35.43 -0.87
C VAL A 195 5.10 34.44 -1.28
N THR A 196 6.21 34.42 -0.53
CA THR A 196 7.24 33.39 -0.71
C THR A 196 6.83 32.15 0.05
N SER A 197 7.04 30.99 -0.55
CA SER A 197 6.70 29.71 0.04
C SER A 197 7.80 28.70 -0.21
N GLY A 198 8.02 27.80 0.73
CA GLY A 198 8.96 26.71 0.59
C GLY A 198 8.52 25.54 1.43
N SER A 199 8.94 24.35 1.03
CA SER A 199 8.67 23.13 1.77
C SER A 199 9.81 22.14 1.60
N ALA A 200 10.04 21.33 2.64
CA ALA A 200 11.04 20.28 2.63
C ALA A 200 10.54 19.07 3.42
N VAL A 201 11.05 17.90 3.03
CA VAL A 201 10.89 16.66 3.79
C VAL A 201 12.22 16.35 4.46
N LEU A 202 12.22 16.26 5.79
CA LEU A 202 13.43 16.05 6.58
C LEU A 202 13.30 14.75 7.38
N ASN A 203 14.38 13.96 7.40
CA ASN A 203 14.53 12.90 8.39
C ASN A 203 15.14 13.48 9.67
N LEU A 204 14.45 13.31 10.80
CA LEU A 204 14.81 13.90 12.09
C LEU A 204 15.03 12.83 13.15
N GLU A 205 16.10 13.01 13.92
CA GLU A 205 16.37 12.30 15.17
C GLU A 205 15.73 13.06 16.35
N VAL A 206 15.53 12.38 17.48
CA VAL A 206 15.03 13.04 18.70
C VAL A 206 16.03 14.10 19.15
N GLY A 207 15.56 15.32 19.38
CA GLY A 207 16.37 16.48 19.73
C GLY A 207 16.84 17.32 18.55
N ASP A 208 16.68 16.85 17.30
CA ASP A 208 16.95 17.68 16.12
C ASP A 208 16.03 18.91 16.13
N THR A 209 16.57 20.07 15.76
CA THR A 209 15.81 21.32 15.71
C THR A 209 15.57 21.77 14.27
N VAL A 210 14.42 22.39 14.02
CA VAL A 210 14.08 22.98 12.72
C VAL A 210 13.52 24.39 12.91
N SER A 211 14.03 25.35 12.15
CA SER A 211 13.60 26.74 12.20
C SER A 211 13.59 27.37 10.80
N LEU A 212 12.94 28.51 10.67
CA LEU A 212 12.95 29.34 9.46
C LEU A 212 13.69 30.64 9.77
N GLU A 213 14.70 30.99 8.98
CA GLU A 213 15.49 32.19 9.17
C GLU A 213 15.28 33.19 8.04
N ALA A 214 15.18 34.47 8.40
CA ALA A 214 15.21 35.56 7.43
C ALA A 214 16.67 35.95 7.16
N THR A 215 17.04 36.09 5.89
CA THR A 215 18.38 36.57 5.52
C THR A 215 18.43 38.10 5.49
N ARG A 216 19.55 38.68 5.06
CA ARG A 216 19.67 40.12 4.75
C ARG A 216 18.64 40.65 3.73
N TYR A 217 18.01 39.77 2.96
CA TYR A 217 16.87 40.13 2.10
C TYR A 217 15.57 39.79 2.83
N ASN A 218 15.08 40.71 3.67
CA ASN A 218 13.97 40.49 4.60
C ASN A 218 12.89 41.58 4.52
N SER A 219 12.47 41.96 3.31
CA SER A 219 11.37 42.92 3.11
C SER A 219 9.99 42.32 3.44
N ILE A 220 9.89 41.57 4.55
CA ILE A 220 8.70 40.89 5.06
C ILE A 220 7.69 41.95 5.49
N VAL A 221 6.42 41.77 5.13
CA VAL A 221 5.34 42.66 5.55
C VAL A 221 5.10 42.48 7.05
N THR A 222 4.90 43.56 7.80
CA THR A 222 4.67 43.48 9.26
C THR A 222 3.33 44.08 9.71
N SER A 223 2.48 44.49 8.77
CA SER A 223 1.16 45.06 9.08
C SER A 223 0.17 43.99 9.54
N GLN A 224 -0.56 44.25 10.62
CA GLN A 224 -1.46 43.30 11.27
C GLN A 224 -2.78 43.03 10.52
N SER A 225 -3.10 43.79 9.47
CA SER A 225 -4.48 43.87 8.95
C SER A 225 -4.84 42.96 7.76
N SER A 226 -3.88 42.31 7.08
CA SER A 226 -4.23 41.46 5.91
C SER A 226 -3.23 40.37 5.50
N THR A 227 -2.07 40.25 6.14
CA THR A 227 -1.05 39.26 5.77
C THR A 227 -0.82 38.24 6.86
N SER A 228 -0.84 36.96 6.51
CA SER A 228 -0.56 35.86 7.44
C SER A 228 0.76 35.19 7.05
N HIS A 229 1.76 35.27 7.93
CA HIS A 229 2.98 34.47 7.80
C HIS A 229 2.81 33.21 8.63
N ILE A 230 3.02 32.05 8.01
CA ILE A 230 2.73 30.76 8.62
C ILE A 230 3.96 29.86 8.50
N PHE A 231 4.21 29.08 9.55
CA PHE A 231 5.15 27.97 9.53
C PHE A 231 4.48 26.74 10.15
N THR A 232 4.52 25.64 9.40
CA THR A 232 3.85 24.39 9.72
C THR A 232 4.82 23.24 9.55
N GLY A 233 4.76 22.28 10.47
CA GLY A 233 5.48 21.02 10.37
C GLY A 233 4.65 19.87 10.90
N PHE A 234 4.76 18.68 10.32
CA PHE A 234 4.12 17.49 10.83
C PHE A 234 4.88 16.21 10.48
N LEU A 235 4.79 15.23 11.38
CA LEU A 235 5.30 13.89 11.20
C LEU A 235 4.48 13.17 10.11
N ILE A 236 5.15 12.65 9.09
CA ILE A 236 4.54 11.83 8.05
C ILE A 236 4.52 10.37 8.51
N PHE A 237 5.66 9.84 8.95
CA PHE A 237 5.77 8.50 9.50
C PHE A 237 6.90 8.40 10.54
N PRO A 238 6.63 7.82 11.72
CA PRO A 238 7.65 7.54 12.72
C PRO A 238 8.63 6.48 12.21
N THR A 239 9.89 6.57 12.62
CA THR A 239 10.94 5.59 12.29
C THR A 239 11.54 5.00 13.56
N ALA A 240 11.98 3.74 13.49
CA ALA A 240 12.57 3.00 14.61
C ALA A 240 13.98 3.48 14.99
#